data_AF-A0A1G2Z6X4-F1
#
_entry.id   AF-A0A1G2Z6X4-F1
#
_cell.length_a   1.000
_cell.length_b   1.000
_cell.length_c   1.000
_cell.angle_alpha   90.00
_cell.angle_beta   90.00
_cell.angle_gamma   90.00
#
_symmetry.space_group_name_H-M   'P 1'
#
loop_
_entity.id
_entity.type
_entity.pdbx_description
1 polymer ?
#
loop_
_entity_poly.entity_id
_entity_poly.type
_entity_poly.pdbx_seq_one_letter_code
_entity_poly.pdbx_strand_id
1 'polypeptide(L)'
;MRDRLIPIHVDHYDRDTEVAITVARSGASTEDAARVVDLVRRFRKQGMQGHRPSIRAAIMIARVVMLQGVSFDPVDRVFQRTCRDVLGLDCIDVRGPERPLSADSVEEEFSRTCDAVEAALGSSD
;
A
#
# COMPACT_ATOMS: atom_id res chain seq x y z
N MET A 1 6.31 33.27 26.86
CA MET A 1 5.39 32.15 27.15
C MET A 1 5.81 30.99 26.28
N ARG A 2 6.29 29.87 26.86
CA ARG A 2 6.58 28.64 26.10
C ARG A 2 5.39 27.71 26.33
N ASP A 3 4.54 27.58 25.33
CA ASP A 3 3.50 26.57 25.35
C ASP A 3 4.17 25.19 25.46
N ARG A 4 3.81 24.45 26.50
CA ARG A 4 4.30 23.07 26.72
C ARG A 4 3.46 22.15 25.84
N LEU A 5 3.80 22.08 24.56
CA LEU A 5 3.17 21.15 23.65
C LEU A 5 3.69 19.74 23.97
N ILE A 6 2.81 18.87 24.46
CA ILE A 6 3.15 17.47 24.72
C ILE A 6 2.99 16.71 23.40
N PRO A 7 4.04 16.07 22.87
CA PRO A 7 3.92 15.28 21.65
C PRO A 7 3.11 14.02 21.93
N ILE A 8 2.03 13.82 21.17
CA ILE A 8 1.27 12.56 21.14
C ILE A 8 1.84 11.75 19.98
N HIS A 9 2.36 10.56 20.26
CA HIS A 9 2.81 9.62 19.23
C HIS A 9 1.60 8.79 18.78
N VAL A 10 1.17 9.02 17.55
CA VAL A 10 0.09 8.26 16.93
C VAL A 10 0.73 7.32 15.92
N ASP A 11 0.74 6.03 16.26
CA ASP A 11 1.15 4.97 15.35
C ASP A 11 0.06 4.63 14.33
N HIS A 12 0.34 3.67 13.45
CA HIS A 12 -0.65 3.18 12.51
C HIS A 12 -1.83 2.50 13.21
N TYR A 13 -3.03 2.67 12.65
CA TYR A 13 -4.23 2.01 13.15
C TYR A 13 -4.12 0.48 13.02
N ASP A 14 -4.94 -0.23 13.78
CA ASP A 14 -5.14 -1.67 13.59
C ASP A 14 -5.74 -1.96 12.20
N ARG A 15 -5.73 -3.25 11.84
CA ARG A 15 -6.20 -3.70 10.51
C ARG A 15 -7.61 -3.24 10.23
N ASP A 16 -8.52 -3.51 11.17
CA ASP A 16 -9.95 -3.39 10.94
C ASP A 16 -10.35 -1.92 10.83
N THR A 17 -9.68 -1.06 11.61
CA THR A 17 -9.78 0.40 11.50
C THR A 17 -9.23 0.90 10.15
N GLU A 18 -8.07 0.42 9.70
CA GLU A 18 -7.54 0.78 8.37
C GLU A 18 -8.49 0.37 7.24
N VAL A 19 -9.11 -0.82 7.33
CA VAL A 19 -10.12 -1.31 6.37
C VAL A 19 -11.38 -0.44 6.39
N ALA A 20 -11.96 -0.18 7.57
CA ALA A 20 -13.17 0.63 7.69
C ALA A 20 -12.98 2.04 7.13
N ILE A 21 -11.83 2.67 7.40
CA ILE A 21 -11.49 3.97 6.83
C ILE A 21 -11.34 3.87 5.31
N THR A 22 -10.70 2.82 4.80
CA THR A 22 -10.49 2.64 3.36
C THR A 22 -11.84 2.51 2.65
N VAL A 23 -12.74 1.64 3.13
CA VAL A 23 -14.12 1.51 2.63
C VAL A 23 -14.82 2.86 2.60
N ALA A 24 -14.82 3.58 3.74
CA ALA A 24 -15.52 4.86 3.86
C ALA A 24 -14.96 5.96 2.94
N ARG A 25 -13.69 5.86 2.51
CA ARG A 25 -13.00 6.91 1.73
C ARG A 25 -12.79 6.57 0.26
N SER A 26 -12.82 5.29 -0.11
CA SER A 26 -12.68 4.82 -1.49
C SER A 26 -14.00 4.39 -2.13
N GLY A 27 -14.98 3.93 -1.32
CA GLY A 27 -16.21 3.32 -1.82
C GLY A 27 -16.03 1.85 -2.28
N ALA A 28 -14.86 1.25 -2.04
CA ALA A 28 -14.62 -0.16 -2.32
C ALA A 28 -15.40 -1.07 -1.36
N SER A 29 -15.62 -2.32 -1.76
CA SER A 29 -16.18 -3.34 -0.88
C SER A 29 -15.27 -3.59 0.33
N THR A 30 -15.81 -4.14 1.42
CA THR A 30 -15.00 -4.48 2.61
C THR A 30 -13.90 -5.49 2.27
N GLU A 31 -14.20 -6.43 1.38
CA GLU A 31 -13.25 -7.44 0.93
C GLU A 31 -12.11 -6.82 0.12
N ASP A 32 -12.42 -5.96 -0.84
CA ASP A 32 -11.43 -5.29 -1.68
C ASP A 32 -10.57 -4.30 -0.88
N ALA A 33 -11.21 -3.55 0.03
CA ALA A 33 -10.50 -2.69 0.96
C ALA A 33 -9.55 -3.48 1.87
N ALA A 34 -9.96 -4.66 2.33
CA ALA A 34 -9.12 -5.55 3.12
C ALA A 34 -7.90 -6.04 2.32
N ARG A 35 -8.08 -6.43 1.06
CA ARG A 35 -6.95 -6.82 0.18
C ARG A 35 -5.92 -5.70 0.05
N VAL A 36 -6.37 -4.48 -0.25
CA VAL A 36 -5.47 -3.32 -0.41
C VAL A 36 -4.76 -2.98 0.90
N VAL A 37 -5.47 -2.98 2.02
CA VAL A 37 -4.88 -2.72 3.34
C VAL A 37 -3.84 -3.77 3.69
N ASP A 38 -4.14 -5.06 3.49
CA ASP A 38 -3.20 -6.14 3.80
C ASP A 38 -1.95 -6.07 2.92
N LEU A 39 -2.09 -5.70 1.64
CA LEU A 39 -0.97 -5.44 0.75
C LEU A 39 -0.09 -4.30 1.27
N VAL A 40 -0.68 -3.12 1.54
CA VAL A 40 0.04 -1.94 2.05
C VAL A 40 0.74 -2.22 3.37
N ARG A 41 0.12 -3.00 4.26
CA ARG A 41 0.71 -3.39 5.55
C ARG A 41 1.87 -4.37 5.39
N ARG A 42 1.85 -5.26 4.39
CA ARG A 42 2.99 -6.13 4.06
C ARG A 42 4.18 -5.32 3.56
N PHE A 43 3.96 -4.41 2.60
CA PHE A 43 5.00 -3.47 2.14
C PHE A 43 5.60 -2.65 3.29
N ARG A 44 4.75 -2.20 4.23
CA ARG A 44 5.22 -1.47 5.43
C ARG A 44 6.13 -2.31 6.32
N LYS A 45 5.87 -3.62 6.47
CA LYS A 45 6.69 -4.53 7.28
C LYS A 45 8.02 -4.87 6.62
N GLN A 46 8.02 -4.99 5.29
CA GLN A 46 9.22 -5.32 4.51
C GLN A 46 10.24 -4.18 4.48
N GLY A 47 9.81 -2.94 4.73
CA GLY A 47 10.74 -1.85 5.04
C GLY A 47 11.58 -1.46 3.84
N MET A 48 10.93 -1.08 2.74
CA MET A 48 11.58 -0.34 1.67
C MET A 48 12.24 0.90 2.27
N GLN A 49 13.56 1.02 2.14
CA GLN A 49 14.38 2.01 2.86
C GLN A 49 13.85 3.43 2.64
N GLY A 50 13.15 3.98 3.64
CA GLY A 50 12.63 5.35 3.64
C GLY A 50 11.17 5.52 3.18
N HIS A 51 10.52 4.50 2.60
CA HIS A 51 9.11 4.57 2.18
C HIS A 51 8.24 3.65 3.03
N ARG A 52 7.62 4.20 4.08
CA ARG A 52 6.62 3.50 4.90
C ARG A 52 5.22 3.93 4.44
N PRO A 53 4.51 3.12 3.64
CA PRO A 53 3.23 3.52 3.10
C PRO A 53 2.20 3.66 4.23
N SER A 54 1.48 4.79 4.23
CA SER A 54 0.45 5.12 5.21
C SER A 54 -0.93 4.64 4.75
N ILE A 55 -1.94 4.81 5.61
CA ILE A 55 -3.34 4.60 5.24
C ILE A 55 -3.78 5.42 4.01
N ARG A 56 -3.13 6.56 3.73
CA ARG A 56 -3.42 7.35 2.53
C ARG A 56 -3.08 6.60 1.24
N ALA A 57 -2.04 5.77 1.25
CA ALA A 57 -1.69 4.95 0.10
C ALA A 57 -2.80 3.91 -0.17
N ALA A 58 -3.30 3.25 0.87
CA ALA A 58 -4.41 2.29 0.75
C ALA A 58 -5.69 2.95 0.18
N ILE A 59 -6.06 4.12 0.71
CA ILE A 59 -7.21 4.89 0.21
C ILE A 59 -7.02 5.25 -1.27
N MET A 60 -5.81 5.69 -1.65
CA MET A 60 -5.53 6.15 -3.01
C MET A 60 -5.54 5.00 -4.01
N ILE A 61 -4.90 3.86 -3.70
CA ILE A 61 -4.95 2.64 -4.52
C ILE A 61 -6.40 2.23 -4.72
N ALA A 62 -7.15 2.05 -3.63
CA ALA A 62 -8.52 1.58 -3.71
C ALA A 62 -9.42 2.50 -4.52
N ARG A 63 -9.24 3.82 -4.38
CA ARG A 63 -10.03 4.81 -5.12
C ARG A 63 -9.69 4.82 -6.61
N VAL A 64 -8.42 4.72 -6.98
CA VAL A 64 -8.01 4.67 -8.40
C VAL A 64 -8.54 3.41 -9.08
N VAL A 65 -8.40 2.25 -8.43
CA VAL A 65 -8.89 0.96 -8.92
C VAL A 65 -10.41 1.00 -9.13
N MET A 66 -11.16 1.54 -8.15
CA MET A 66 -12.61 1.74 -8.29
C MET A 66 -12.97 2.65 -9.48
N LEU A 67 -12.27 3.78 -9.64
CA LEU A 67 -12.54 4.73 -10.72
C LEU A 67 -12.22 4.15 -12.10
N GLN A 68 -11.25 3.25 -12.20
CA GLN A 68 -10.91 2.55 -13.43
C GLN A 68 -11.84 1.37 -13.72
N GLY A 69 -12.61 0.90 -12.73
CA GLY A 69 -13.48 -0.27 -12.88
C GLY A 69 -12.71 -1.57 -13.09
N VAL A 70 -11.47 -1.65 -12.58
CA VAL A 70 -10.60 -2.83 -12.71
C VAL A 70 -10.68 -3.71 -11.46
N SER A 71 -10.22 -4.95 -11.60
CA SER A 71 -10.21 -5.91 -10.50
C SER A 71 -9.22 -5.49 -9.40
N PHE A 72 -9.52 -5.85 -8.15
CA PHE A 72 -8.60 -5.76 -7.01
C PHE A 72 -7.68 -6.99 -6.90
N ASP A 73 -7.59 -7.76 -7.98
CA ASP A 73 -6.81 -8.98 -8.06
C ASP A 73 -5.30 -8.65 -8.11
N PRO A 74 -4.47 -9.22 -7.21
CA PRO A 74 -3.02 -9.10 -7.25
C PRO A 74 -2.37 -9.49 -8.59
N VAL A 75 -3.01 -10.33 -9.42
CA VAL A 75 -2.49 -10.70 -10.75
C VAL A 75 -2.91 -9.75 -11.87
N ASP A 76 -3.88 -8.86 -11.61
CA ASP A 76 -4.31 -7.87 -12.59
C ASP A 76 -3.21 -6.82 -12.81
N ARG A 77 -2.78 -6.67 -14.07
CA ARG A 77 -1.66 -5.77 -14.43
C ARG A 77 -1.96 -4.30 -14.14
N VAL A 78 -3.21 -3.89 -14.22
CA VAL A 78 -3.63 -2.50 -13.95
C VAL A 78 -3.65 -2.26 -12.44
N PHE A 79 -4.11 -3.23 -11.66
CA PHE A 79 -4.03 -3.19 -10.20
C PHE A 79 -2.57 -3.10 -9.72
N GLN A 80 -1.70 -3.98 -10.24
CA GLN A 80 -0.28 -3.98 -9.92
C GLN A 80 0.38 -2.64 -10.27
N ARG A 81 0.09 -2.10 -11.45
CA ARG A 81 0.61 -0.79 -11.89
C ARG A 81 0.15 0.33 -10.96
N THR A 82 -1.13 0.36 -10.61
CA THR A 82 -1.67 1.37 -9.67
C THR A 82 -0.98 1.29 -8.32
N CYS A 83 -0.72 0.08 -7.81
CA CYS A 83 0.03 -0.11 -6.58
C CYS A 83 1.45 0.43 -6.71
N ARG A 84 2.16 0.16 -7.80
CA ARG A 84 3.51 0.70 -8.05
C ARG A 84 3.53 2.23 -8.14
N ASP A 85 2.59 2.81 -8.86
CA ASP A 85 2.45 4.26 -9.02
C ASP A 85 2.22 4.95 -7.67
N VAL A 86 1.32 4.42 -6.83
CA VAL A 86 0.99 5.03 -5.52
C VAL A 86 2.05 4.76 -4.46
N LEU A 87 2.66 3.57 -4.46
CA LEU A 87 3.73 3.22 -3.52
C LEU A 87 5.08 3.83 -3.91
N GLY A 88 5.17 4.50 -5.07
CA GLY A 88 6.39 5.14 -5.53
C GLY A 88 7.47 4.15 -5.97
N LEU A 89 7.08 2.94 -6.36
CA LEU A 89 8.01 1.91 -6.82
C LEU A 89 8.61 2.26 -8.20
N ASP A 90 7.86 3.02 -8.98
CA ASP A 90 8.28 3.49 -10.31
C ASP A 90 8.92 4.89 -10.26
N CYS A 91 8.94 5.57 -9.11
CA CYS A 91 9.57 6.88 -8.99
C CYS A 91 11.06 6.75 -8.68
N ILE A 92 11.83 6.58 -9.75
CA ILE A 92 13.25 6.90 -9.80
C ILE A 92 13.42 8.37 -9.39
N ASP A 93 13.98 8.61 -8.21
CA ASP A 93 14.42 9.94 -7.79
C ASP A 93 15.65 10.34 -8.62
N VAL A 94 15.48 11.26 -9.57
CA VAL A 94 16.58 11.86 -10.35
C VAL A 94 17.19 13.06 -9.59
N ARG A 95 16.93 13.24 -8.28
CA ARG A 95 17.30 14.45 -7.53
C ARG A 95 17.90 14.25 -6.13
N GLY A 96 18.42 13.08 -5.77
CA GLY A 96 19.08 12.86 -4.48
C GLY A 96 20.31 11.93 -4.52
N PRO A 97 21.34 12.12 -3.66
CA PRO A 97 22.61 11.39 -3.75
C PRO A 97 22.62 10.00 -3.07
N GLU A 98 21.49 9.51 -2.57
CA GLU A 98 21.41 8.23 -1.86
C GLU A 98 20.80 7.17 -2.79
N ARG A 99 21.69 6.53 -3.56
CA ARG A 99 21.55 5.22 -4.22
C ARG A 99 20.10 4.77 -4.51
N PRO A 100 19.59 4.92 -5.75
CA PRO A 100 18.30 4.35 -6.11
C PRO A 100 18.33 2.84 -5.85
N LEU A 101 17.30 2.32 -5.17
CA LEU A 101 17.01 0.89 -5.25
C LEU A 101 16.86 0.59 -6.74
N SER A 102 17.66 -0.33 -7.28
CA SER A 102 17.47 -0.79 -8.66
C SER A 102 16.01 -1.22 -8.80
N ALA A 103 15.33 -0.71 -9.84
CA ALA A 103 13.93 -1.03 -10.12
C ALA A 103 13.66 -2.54 -10.01
N ASP A 104 14.65 -3.35 -10.41
CA ASP A 104 14.67 -4.81 -10.34
C ASP A 104 14.44 -5.38 -8.93
N SER A 105 15.03 -4.81 -7.87
CA SER A 105 14.86 -5.31 -6.49
C SER A 105 13.49 -4.98 -5.92
N VAL A 106 12.95 -3.82 -6.32
CA VAL A 106 11.61 -3.38 -5.96
C VAL A 106 10.57 -4.24 -6.65
N GLU A 107 10.79 -4.57 -7.93
CA GLU A 107 9.92 -5.44 -8.72
C GLU A 107 9.91 -6.87 -8.18
N GLU A 108 11.06 -7.43 -7.80
CA GLU A 108 11.15 -8.74 -7.15
C GLU A 108 10.44 -8.79 -5.80
N GLU A 109 10.54 -7.72 -5.00
CA GLU A 109 9.85 -7.65 -3.70
C GLU A 109 8.35 -7.44 -3.88
N PHE A 110 7.94 -6.64 -4.87
CA PHE A 110 6.55 -6.44 -5.23
C PHE A 110 5.90 -7.75 -5.71
N SER A 111 6.56 -8.46 -6.64
CA SER A 111 6.08 -9.77 -7.13
C SER A 111 5.95 -10.76 -5.98
N ARG A 112 6.99 -10.92 -5.15
CA ARG A 112 6.94 -11.81 -3.98
C ARG A 112 5.79 -11.48 -3.02
N THR A 113 5.50 -10.19 -2.86
CA THR A 113 4.43 -9.73 -1.97
C THR A 113 3.05 -10.02 -2.57
N CYS A 114 2.88 -9.79 -3.88
CA CYS A 114 1.67 -10.16 -4.62
C CYS A 114 1.44 -11.68 -4.57
N ASP A 115 2.45 -12.49 -4.86
CA ASP A 115 2.37 -13.96 -4.82
C ASP A 115 2.01 -14.47 -3.41
N ALA A 116 2.59 -13.86 -2.38
CA ALA A 116 2.28 -14.20 -0.99
C ALA A 116 0.87 -13.75 -0.56
N VAL A 117 0.32 -12.70 -1.18
CA VAL A 117 -1.07 -12.28 -0.95
C VAL A 117 -2.02 -13.23 -1.66
N GLU A 118 -1.74 -13.60 -2.91
CA GLU A 118 -2.51 -14.60 -3.67
C GLU A 118 -2.56 -15.94 -2.92
N ALA A 119 -1.42 -16.46 -2.46
CA ALA A 119 -1.37 -17.72 -1.70
C ALA A 119 -2.19 -17.64 -0.39
N ALA A 120 -2.22 -16.48 0.27
CA ALA A 120 -3.01 -16.27 1.48
C ALA A 120 -4.52 -16.16 1.18
N LEU A 121 -4.89 -15.66 0.01
CA LEU A 121 -6.28 -15.56 -0.44
C LEU A 121 -6.82 -16.91 -0.94
N GLY A 122 -5.99 -17.73 -1.60
CA GLY A 122 -6.36 -19.09 -2.03
C GLY A 122 -6.38 -20.15 -0.92
N SER A 123 -6.05 -19.77 0.32
CA SER A 123 -6.11 -20.65 1.50
C SER A 123 -7.46 -20.56 2.25
N SER A 124 -8.44 -19.82 1.73
CA SER A 124 -9.75 -19.62 2.36
C SER A 124 -10.92 -20.31 1.63
N ASP A 125 -10.64 -21.25 0.72
CA ASP A 125 -11.65 -22.16 0.13
C ASP A 125 -11.71 -23.51 0.88
#